data_AF-F6I3Z9-F1
#
_entry.id   AF-F6I3Z9-F1
#
_cell.length_a   1.000
_cell.length_b   1.000
_cell.length_c   1.000
_cell.angle_alpha   90.00
_cell.angle_beta   90.00
_cell.angle_gamma   90.00
#
_symmetry.space_group_name_H-M   'P 1'
#
loop_
_entity.id
_entity.type
_entity.pdbx_description
1 polymer ?
#
loop_
_entity_poly.entity_id
_entity_poly.type
_entity_poly.pdbx_seq_one_letter_code
_entity_poly.pdbx_strand_id
1 'polypeptide(L)'
;MDAVDHRGLPAKRSTSGGWRSTYFIIGTEVAKRSAYFGIEANLVNYLTRPLGQSTAMAAKNVNTWFGIATLLPLVGAFVADSYIGRSRTTVILSLLYILVCDLLSFY
;
A
#
# COMPACT_ATOMS: atom_id res chain seq x y z
N MET A 1 -25.83 7.11 17.42
CA MET A 1 -24.58 7.90 17.44
C MET A 1 -24.15 8.07 16.00
N ASP A 2 -24.52 9.18 15.38
CA ASP A 2 -24.22 9.47 13.99
C ASP A 2 -22.76 9.90 13.83
N ALA A 3 -22.07 9.32 12.86
CA ALA A 3 -20.71 9.70 12.53
C ALA A 3 -20.70 11.15 12.03
N VAL A 4 -19.99 12.02 12.74
CA VAL A 4 -19.86 13.44 12.44
C VAL A 4 -18.57 13.65 11.64
N ASP A 5 -18.64 14.44 10.57
CA ASP A 5 -17.48 14.79 9.74
C ASP A 5 -16.46 15.64 10.52
N HIS A 6 -15.22 15.74 10.04
CA HIS A 6 -14.14 16.59 10.60
C HIS A 6 -14.48 18.10 10.71
N ARG A 7 -15.65 18.50 10.20
CA ARG A 7 -16.23 19.86 10.27
C ARG A 7 -17.49 19.96 11.12
N GLY A 8 -17.83 18.94 11.91
CA GLY A 8 -18.99 18.97 12.82
C GLY A 8 -20.35 18.80 12.13
N LEU A 9 -20.38 18.45 10.83
CA LEU A 9 -21.60 18.22 10.06
C LEU A 9 -21.94 16.72 10.02
N PRO A 10 -23.24 16.33 9.98
CA PRO A 10 -23.63 14.94 9.86
C PRO A 10 -23.05 14.34 8.58
N ALA A 11 -22.30 13.23 8.69
CA ALA A 11 -21.66 12.61 7.54
C ALA A 11 -22.72 12.15 6.53
N LYS A 12 -22.75 12.83 5.38
CA LYS A 12 -23.72 12.58 4.32
C LYS A 12 -23.35 11.27 3.59
N ARG A 13 -23.91 10.14 4.07
CA ARG A 13 -23.67 8.76 3.57
C ARG A 13 -23.82 8.59 2.05
N SER A 14 -24.54 9.47 1.36
CA SER A 14 -24.68 9.43 -0.11
C SER A 14 -23.45 9.92 -0.87
N THR A 15 -22.54 10.65 -0.22
CA THR A 15 -21.38 11.31 -0.84
C THR A 15 -20.03 10.81 -0.30
N SER A 16 -20.00 10.21 0.89
CA SER A 16 -18.78 9.65 1.47
C SER A 16 -18.78 8.12 1.43
N GLY A 17 -17.88 7.54 0.62
CA GLY A 17 -17.56 6.09 0.67
C GLY A 17 -18.47 5.19 -0.19
N GLY A 18 -18.53 5.44 -1.50
CA GLY A 18 -19.19 4.54 -2.46
C GLY A 18 -18.29 3.42 -2.98
N TRP A 19 -18.88 2.49 -3.75
CA TRP A 19 -18.23 1.33 -4.37
C TRP A 19 -16.88 1.61 -5.06
N ARG A 20 -16.73 2.78 -5.69
CA ARG A 20 -15.47 3.19 -6.33
C ARG A 20 -14.30 3.30 -5.33
N SER A 21 -14.55 3.81 -4.13
CA SER A 21 -13.54 3.88 -3.07
C SER A 21 -13.16 2.48 -2.58
N THR A 22 -14.14 1.59 -2.49
CA THR A 22 -13.92 0.19 -2.08
C THR A 22 -13.05 -0.55 -3.09
N TYR A 23 -13.35 -0.45 -4.39
CA TYR A 23 -12.50 -1.05 -5.43
C TYR A 23 -11.08 -0.51 -5.39
N PHE A 24 -10.92 0.78 -5.12
CA PHE A 24 -9.61 1.40 -5.02
C PHE A 24 -8.80 0.87 -3.81
N ILE A 25 -9.44 0.73 -2.65
CA ILE A 25 -8.82 0.13 -1.45
C ILE A 25 -8.46 -1.33 -1.71
N ILE A 26 -9.34 -2.10 -2.37
CA ILE A 26 -9.09 -3.49 -2.70
C ILE A 26 -7.91 -3.61 -3.67
N GLY A 27 -7.90 -2.80 -4.75
CA GLY A 27 -6.82 -2.83 -5.74
C GLY A 27 -5.45 -2.50 -5.12
N THR A 28 -5.39 -1.50 -4.24
CA THR A 28 -4.15 -1.17 -3.52
C THR A 28 -3.72 -2.25 -2.55
N GLU A 29 -4.66 -2.93 -1.87
CA GLU A 29 -4.31 -4.07 -1.03
C GLU A 29 -3.79 -5.25 -1.82
N VAL A 30 -4.45 -5.59 -2.93
CA VAL A 30 -4.00 -6.67 -3.82
C VAL A 30 -2.60 -6.38 -4.34
N ALA A 31 -2.34 -5.17 -4.83
CA ALA A 31 -1.02 -4.78 -5.31
C ALA A 31 0.06 -4.88 -4.22
N LYS A 32 -0.22 -4.40 -3.01
CA LYS A 32 0.69 -4.54 -1.86
C LYS A 32 0.98 -6.00 -1.53
N ARG A 33 -0.07 -6.84 -1.50
CA ARG A 33 0.05 -8.28 -1.22
C ARG A 33 0.89 -8.98 -2.30
N SER A 34 0.67 -8.67 -3.57
CA SER A 34 1.43 -9.22 -4.69
C SER A 34 2.91 -8.84 -4.62
N ALA A 35 3.22 -7.57 -4.34
CA ALA A 35 4.61 -7.12 -4.19
C ALA A 35 5.30 -7.81 -2.99
N TYR A 36 4.60 -7.94 -1.87
CA TYR A 36 5.09 -8.63 -0.68
C TYR A 36 5.49 -10.09 -0.99
N PHE A 37 4.58 -10.86 -1.59
CA PHE A 37 4.86 -12.25 -1.95
C PHE A 37 5.96 -12.37 -3.02
N GLY A 38 6.03 -11.43 -3.96
CA GLY A 38 7.09 -11.39 -4.98
C GLY A 38 8.48 -11.16 -4.38
N ILE A 39 8.59 -10.30 -3.36
CA ILE A 39 9.84 -10.06 -2.64
C ILE A 39 10.17 -11.28 -1.76
N GLU A 40 9.21 -11.79 -1.00
CA GLU A 40 9.37 -12.95 -0.13
C GLU A 40 9.91 -14.19 -0.89
N ALA A 41 9.31 -14.50 -2.05
CA ALA A 41 9.71 -15.63 -2.89
C ALA A 41 11.13 -15.49 -3.46
N ASN A 42 11.57 -14.26 -3.74
CA ASN A 42 12.88 -14.01 -4.32
C ASN A 42 13.98 -13.74 -3.28
N LEU A 43 13.62 -13.29 -2.08
CA LEU A 43 14.58 -12.85 -1.06
C LEU A 43 15.46 -13.99 -0.54
N VAL A 44 14.88 -15.17 -0.29
CA VAL A 44 15.63 -16.35 0.16
C VAL A 44 16.63 -16.79 -0.91
N ASN A 45 16.19 -16.86 -2.17
CA ASN A 45 17.06 -17.18 -3.30
C ASN A 45 18.18 -16.14 -3.49
N TYR A 46 17.87 -14.86 -3.33
CA TYR A 46 18.85 -13.77 -3.45
C TYR A 46 19.88 -13.78 -2.30
N LEU A 47 19.47 -14.05 -1.07
CA LEU A 47 20.40 -14.12 0.06
C LEU A 47 21.33 -15.33 -0.01
N THR A 48 20.85 -16.44 -0.58
CA THR A 48 21.60 -17.71 -0.59
C THR A 48 22.53 -17.83 -1.81
N ARG A 49 22.15 -17.31 -2.99
CA ARG A 49 22.92 -17.47 -4.23
C ARG A 49 23.89 -16.31 -4.49
N PRO A 50 23.45 -15.09 -4.83
CA PRO A 50 24.36 -14.00 -5.16
C PRO A 50 25.06 -13.38 -3.94
N LEU A 51 24.46 -13.41 -2.74
CA LEU A 51 25.10 -12.88 -1.54
C LEU A 51 26.02 -13.88 -0.82
N GLY A 52 25.93 -15.17 -1.15
CA GLY A 52 26.75 -16.24 -0.55
C GLY A 52 26.62 -16.37 0.98
N GLN A 53 25.53 -15.89 1.57
CA GLN A 53 25.37 -15.92 3.02
C GLN A 53 25.13 -17.33 3.55
N SER A 54 25.68 -17.64 4.72
CA SER A 54 25.38 -18.88 5.41
C SER A 54 23.88 -18.94 5.76
N THR A 55 23.33 -20.15 5.83
CA THR A 55 21.89 -20.38 6.08
C THR A 55 21.39 -19.65 7.33
N ALA A 56 22.24 -19.51 8.35
CA ALA A 56 21.93 -18.77 9.57
C ALA A 56 21.82 -17.25 9.36
N MET A 57 22.69 -16.67 8.52
CA MET A 57 22.69 -15.23 8.23
C MET A 57 21.55 -14.85 7.26
N ALA A 58 21.26 -15.72 6.29
CA ALA A 58 20.09 -15.58 5.42
C ALA A 58 18.78 -15.62 6.22
N ALA A 59 18.63 -16.58 7.15
CA ALA A 59 17.47 -16.66 8.02
C ALA A 59 17.29 -15.40 8.89
N LYS A 60 18.39 -14.85 9.42
CA LYS A 60 18.36 -13.59 10.18
C LYS A 60 17.86 -12.43 9.31
N ASN A 61 18.39 -12.26 8.11
CA ASN A 61 17.98 -11.19 7.19
C ASN A 61 16.52 -11.31 6.76
N VAL A 62 16.04 -12.53 6.50
CA VAL A 62 14.63 -12.80 6.21
C VAL A 62 13.76 -12.40 7.41
N ASN A 63 14.15 -12.78 8.63
CA ASN A 63 13.39 -12.42 9.84
C ASN A 63 13.38 -10.89 10.08
N THR A 64 14.48 -10.19 9.79
CA THR A 64 14.54 -8.73 9.83
C THR A 64 13.62 -8.11 8.77
N TRP A 65 13.57 -8.66 7.56
CA TRP A 65 12.65 -8.21 6.52
C TRP A 65 11.18 -8.35 6.94
N PHE A 66 10.78 -9.50 7.50
CA PHE A 66 9.44 -9.69 8.07
C PHE A 66 9.13 -8.68 9.18
N GLY A 67 10.11 -8.40 10.05
CA GLY A 67 9.98 -7.38 11.10
C GLY A 67 9.71 -5.98 10.53
N ILE A 68 10.48 -5.56 9.53
CA ILE A 68 10.28 -4.27 8.85
C ILE A 68 8.93 -4.24 8.15
N ALA A 69 8.56 -5.29 7.42
CA ALA A 69 7.29 -5.38 6.70
C ALA A 69 6.06 -5.33 7.63
N THR A 70 6.20 -5.77 8.88
CA THR A 70 5.13 -5.70 9.90
C THR A 70 5.03 -4.30 10.53
N LEU A 71 6.15 -3.59 10.68
CA LEU A 71 6.19 -2.24 11.24
C LEU A 71 5.84 -1.15 10.22
N LEU A 72 6.09 -1.40 8.93
CA LEU A 72 5.86 -0.42 7.86
C LEU A 72 4.39 0.06 7.77
N PRO A 73 3.36 -0.79 7.90
CA PRO A 73 1.96 -0.35 7.94
C PRO A 73 1.62 0.49 9.18
N LEU A 74 2.21 0.17 10.34
CA LEU A 74 2.06 0.93 11.58
C LEU A 74 2.58 2.36 11.42
N VAL A 75 3.78 2.48 10.84
CA VAL A 75 4.37 3.79 10.52
C VAL A 75 3.54 4.51 9.45
N GLY A 76 3.12 3.81 8.40
CA GLY A 76 2.28 4.37 7.34
C GLY A 76 0.93 4.89 7.85
N ALA A 77 0.28 4.17 8.77
CA ALA A 77 -0.95 4.60 9.43
C ALA A 77 -0.73 5.84 10.29
N PHE A 78 0.35 5.86 11.10
CA PHE A 78 0.70 7.03 11.91
C PHE A 78 0.96 8.28 11.06
N VAL A 79 1.66 8.13 9.93
CA VAL A 79 1.90 9.24 8.99
C VAL A 79 0.61 9.67 8.28
N ALA A 80 -0.24 8.71 7.89
CA ALA A 80 -1.52 9.02 7.25
C ALA A 80 -2.43 9.83 8.18
N ASP A 81 -2.52 9.43 9.45
CA ASP A 81 -3.28 10.12 10.50
C ASP A 81 -2.68 11.50 10.82
N SER A 82 -1.35 11.66 10.68
CA SER A 82 -0.65 12.91 11.01
C SER A 82 -0.58 13.94 9.88
N TYR A 83 -0.59 13.54 8.60
CA TYR A 83 -0.25 14.46 7.49
C TYR A 83 -1.20 14.46 6.28
N ILE A 84 -2.01 13.43 6.04
CA ILE A 84 -2.64 13.26 4.72
C ILE A 84 -4.16 13.37 4.83
N GLY A 85 -4.61 14.63 4.81
CA GLY A 85 -5.96 14.97 4.38
C GLY A 85 -6.26 14.34 3.01
N ARG A 86 -7.33 13.54 2.98
CA ARG A 86 -8.06 12.83 1.92
C ARG A 86 -7.97 13.30 0.44
N SER A 87 -7.51 14.52 0.17
CA SER A 87 -7.49 15.16 -1.15
C SER A 87 -6.29 14.77 -2.02
N ARG A 88 -5.10 14.51 -1.44
CA ARG A 88 -3.89 14.23 -2.23
C ARG A 88 -3.90 12.85 -2.91
N THR A 89 -4.47 11.85 -2.24
CA THR A 89 -4.57 10.48 -2.77
C THR A 89 -5.45 10.43 -4.02
N THR A 90 -6.56 11.18 -4.04
CA THR A 90 -7.47 11.25 -5.20
C THR A 90 -6.78 11.85 -6.43
N VAL A 91 -5.95 12.88 -6.24
CA VAL A 91 -5.21 13.53 -7.34
C VAL A 91 -4.15 12.59 -7.92
N ILE A 92 -3.36 11.93 -7.07
CA ILE A 92 -2.30 11.00 -7.51
C ILE A 92 -2.89 9.85 -8.33
N LEU A 93 -4.06 9.35 -7.94
CA LEU A 93 -4.73 8.26 -8.64
C LEU A 93 -5.34 8.67 -9.96
N SER A 94 -5.88 9.88 -10.01
CA SER A 94 -6.38 10.43 -11.27
C SER A 94 -5.24 10.60 -12.27
N LEU A 95 -4.07 11.05 -11.81
CA LEU A 95 -2.87 11.19 -12.64
C LEU A 95 -2.33 9.83 -13.11
N LEU A 96 -2.28 8.83 -12.22
CA LEU A 96 -1.87 7.47 -12.57
C LEU A 96 -2.80 6.83 -13.60
N TYR A 97 -4.13 7.03 -13.47
CA TYR A 97 -5.10 6.49 -14.42
C TYR A 97 -4.91 7.07 -15.82
N ILE A 98 -4.72 8.40 -15.92
CA ILE A 98 -4.47 9.07 -17.21
C ILE A 98 -3.16 8.55 -17.84
N LEU A 99 -2.09 8.45 -17.06
CA LEU A 99 -0.80 7.91 -17.52
C LEU A 99 -0.91 6.49 -18.09
N VAL A 100 -1.68 5.62 -17.42
CA VAL A 100 -1.90 4.24 -17.87
C VAL A 100 -2.76 4.21 -19.13
N CYS A 101 -3.81 5.04 -19.22
CA CYS A 101 -4.63 5.16 -20.43
C CYS A 101 -3.84 5.67 -21.63
N ASP A 102 -2.99 6.68 -21.45
CA ASP A 102 -2.13 7.20 -22.51
C ASP A 102 -1.13 6.13 -22.96
N LEU A 103 -0.42 5.49 -22.03
CA LEU A 103 0.56 4.44 -22.36
C LEU A 103 -0.08 3.26 -23.14
N LEU A 104 -1.30 2.86 -22.77
CA LEU A 104 -2.04 1.80 -23.45
C LEU A 104 -2.62 2.24 -24.81
N SER A 105 -2.87 3.54 -25.00
CA SER A 105 -3.36 4.06 -26.29
C SER A 105 -2.25 4.19 -27.33
N PHE A 106 -0.99 4.19 -26.91
CA PHE A 106 0.19 4.25 -27.78
C PHE A 106 0.84 2.89 -28.06
N TYR A 107 0.24 1.78 -27.61
CA TYR A 107 0.65 0.41 -27.90
C TYR A 107 -0.50 -0.38 -28.54
#